data_AF-Q2C860-F1
#
_entry.id   AF-Q2C860-F1
#
_cell.length_a   1.000
_cell.length_b   1.000
_cell.length_c   1.000
_cell.angle_alpha   90.00
_cell.angle_beta   90.00
_cell.angle_gamma   90.00
#
_symmetry.space_group_name_H-M   'P 1'
#
loop_
_entity.id
_entity.type
_entity.pdbx_description
1 polymer ?
#
loop_
_entity_poly.entity_id
_entity_poly.type
_entity_poly.pdbx_seq_one_letter_code
_entity_poly.pdbx_strand_id
1 'polypeptide(L)' 'MPLQPKRPSYPEAQGLRHLAFSVDDVESVVAYLVEHHIEVEAIRIDELTGKKFTFFSDPDGLPLELYQS' A
#
# COMPACT_ATOMS: atom_id res chain seq x y z
N MET A 1 -4.74 -24.66 -8.60
CA MET A 1 -4.08 -24.18 -7.36
C MET A 1 -5.19 -23.87 -6.37
N PRO A 2 -5.19 -24.41 -5.14
CA PRO A 2 -6.30 -24.16 -4.22
C PRO A 2 -6.25 -22.68 -3.79
N LEU A 3 -7.35 -21.97 -4.04
CA LEU A 3 -7.50 -20.54 -3.76
C LEU A 3 -7.19 -20.27 -2.28
N GLN A 4 -6.31 -19.29 -2.03
CA GLN A 4 -6.15 -18.69 -0.72
C GLN A 4 -7.52 -18.18 -0.23
N PRO A 5 -7.89 -18.42 1.03
CA PRO A 5 -9.16 -17.95 1.55
C PRO A 5 -9.21 -16.42 1.47
N LYS A 6 -10.23 -15.90 0.79
CA LYS A 6 -10.51 -14.46 0.69
C LYS A 6 -10.54 -13.88 2.10
N ARG A 7 -9.71 -12.87 2.38
CA ARG A 7 -9.66 -12.25 3.71
C ARG A 7 -11.08 -11.79 4.08
N PRO A 8 -11.66 -12.29 5.19
CA PRO A 8 -12.98 -11.84 5.60
C PRO A 8 -12.91 -10.33 5.88
N SER A 9 -13.66 -9.52 5.13
CA SER A 9 -13.64 -8.07 5.29
C SER A 9 -14.10 -7.64 6.67
N TYR A 10 -15.06 -8.33 7.31
CA TYR A 10 -15.58 -7.98 8.65
C TYR A 10 -16.29 -9.16 9.33
N PRO A 11 -16.39 -9.21 10.68
CA PRO A 11 -15.90 -8.20 11.63
C PRO A 11 -14.39 -8.31 11.81
N GLU A 12 -13.74 -7.16 12.01
CA GLU A 12 -12.28 -7.00 12.10
C GLU A 12 -11.61 -8.16 12.83
N ALA A 13 -10.82 -8.95 12.11
CA ALA A 13 -9.86 -9.82 12.77
C ALA A 13 -8.93 -8.93 13.59
N GLN A 14 -8.82 -9.17 14.89
CA GLN A 14 -7.78 -8.55 15.72
C GLN A 14 -6.41 -8.89 15.08
N GLY A 15 -5.73 -7.89 14.51
CA GLY A 15 -4.49 -8.12 13.75
C GLY A 15 -4.03 -6.90 12.96
N LEU A 16 -2.85 -7.02 12.33
CA LEU A 16 -2.18 -5.97 11.55
C LEU A 16 -3.11 -5.45 10.44
N ARG A 17 -3.42 -4.15 10.49
CA ARG A 17 -4.40 -3.49 9.59
C ARG A 17 -3.83 -3.18 8.21
N HIS A 18 -2.54 -2.84 8.13
CA HIS A 18 -1.78 -2.58 6.92
C HIS A 18 -0.29 -2.62 7.28
N LEU A 19 0.56 -2.77 6.27
CA LEU A 19 2.01 -2.64 6.43
C LEU A 19 2.47 -1.36 5.74
N ALA A 20 3.21 -0.52 6.45
CA ALA A 20 3.78 0.70 5.89
C ALA A 20 5.28 0.52 5.66
N PHE A 21 5.76 0.93 4.48
CA PHE A 21 7.17 0.95 4.13
C PHE A 21 7.66 2.40 4.04
N SER A 22 8.74 2.70 4.76
CA SER A 22 9.47 3.95 4.58
C SER A 22 10.36 3.80 3.34
N VAL A 23 10.23 4.72 2.39
CA VAL A 23 11.03 4.75 1.15
C VAL A 23 11.66 6.12 0.97
N ASP A 24 12.82 6.20 0.32
CA ASP A 24 13.47 7.49 0.07
C ASP A 24 12.68 8.35 -0.94
N ASP A 25 12.03 7.71 -1.92
CA ASP A 25 11.27 8.38 -2.98
C ASP A 25 10.01 7.60 -3.36
N VAL A 26 8.84 8.12 -2.96
CA VAL A 26 7.55 7.46 -3.21
C VAL A 26 7.19 7.45 -4.69
N GLU A 27 7.56 8.49 -5.45
CA GLU A 27 7.24 8.59 -6.88
C GLU A 27 7.97 7.54 -7.70
N SER A 28 9.24 7.30 -7.39
CA SER A 28 10.09 6.30 -8.03
C SER A 28 9.55 4.89 -7.78
N VAL A 29 9.13 4.61 -6.54
CA VAL A 29 8.53 3.30 -6.19
C VAL A 29 7.17 3.15 -6.85
N VAL A 30 6.35 4.21 -6.92
CA VAL A 30 5.08 4.20 -7.65
C VAL A 30 5.28 3.92 -9.13
N ALA A 31 6.24 4.58 -9.78
CA ALA A 31 6.56 4.33 -11.18
C ALA A 31 6.99 2.88 -11.42
N TYR A 32 7.82 2.34 -10.53
CA TYR A 32 8.21 0.93 -10.54
C TYR A 32 7.00 -0.01 -10.40
N LEU A 33 6.10 0.25 -9.43
CA LEU A 33 4.89 -0.55 -9.24
C LEU A 33 3.98 -0.53 -10.49
N VAL A 34 3.79 0.65 -11.09
CA VAL A 34 2.96 0.81 -12.30
C VAL A 34 3.60 0.09 -13.51
N GLU A 35 4.93 0.16 -13.65
CA GLU A 35 5.67 -0.60 -14.68
C GLU A 35 5.47 -2.12 -14.52
N HIS A 36 5.36 -2.59 -13.27
CA HIS A 36 5.04 -3.96 -12.93
C HIS A 36 3.53 -4.30 -12.92
N HIS A 37 2.69 -3.43 -13.48
CA HIS A 37 1.23 -3.60 -13.56
C HIS A 37 0.53 -3.70 -12.19
N ILE A 38 1.08 -3.06 -11.16
CA ILE A 38 0.46 -2.95 -9.83
C ILE A 38 -0.34 -1.65 -9.77
N GLU A 39 -1.61 -1.75 -9.41
CA GLU A 39 -2.47 -0.60 -9.20
C GLU A 39 -2.11 0.10 -7.88
N VAL A 40 -1.86 1.40 -7.97
CA VAL A 40 -1.48 2.26 -6.85
C VAL A 40 -2.41 3.46 -6.80
N GLU A 41 -2.74 3.92 -5.60
CA GLU A 41 -3.51 5.15 -5.43
C GLU A 41 -2.68 6.39 -5.78
N ALA A 42 -3.37 7.52 -5.95
CA ALA A 42 -2.71 8.79 -6.20
C ALA A 42 -1.82 9.18 -5.00
N ILE A 43 -0.61 9.66 -5.29
CA ILE A 43 0.31 10.14 -4.26
C ILE A 43 -0.29 11.35 -3.57
N ARG A 44 -0.31 11.30 -2.24
CA ARG A 44 -0.78 12.37 -1.35
C ARG A 44 0.41 12.97 -0.62
N ILE A 45 0.25 14.18 -0.11
CA ILE A 45 1.25 14.85 0.70
C ILE A 45 0.67 15.01 2.10
N ASP A 46 1.43 14.59 3.09
CA ASP A 46 1.08 14.74 4.50
C ASP A 46 1.23 16.22 4.89
N GLU A 47 0.14 16.85 5.34
CA GLU A 47 0.11 18.29 5.60
C GLU A 47 0.93 18.71 6.82
N LEU A 48 1.27 17.78 7.72
CA LEU A 48 2.04 18.05 8.94
C LEU A 48 3.54 17.95 8.71
N THR A 49 3.96 17.03 7.83
CA THR A 49 5.37 16.72 7.57
C THR A 49 5.87 17.13 6.20
N GLY A 50 4.95 17.41 5.25
CA GLY A 50 5.27 17.68 3.85
C GLY A 50 5.74 16.44 3.07
N LYS A 51 5.63 15.25 3.66
CA LYS A 51 6.12 13.99 3.08
C LYS A 51 5.09 13.37 2.15
N LYS A 52 5.56 12.78 1.05
CA LYS A 52 4.69 12.05 0.12
C LYS A 52 4.33 10.69 0.69
N PHE A 53 3.12 10.24 0.43
CA PHE A 53 2.68 8.89 0.76
C PHE A 53 1.64 8.39 -0.24
N THR A 54 1.50 7.08 -0.37
CA THR A 54 0.44 6.46 -1.16
C THR A 54 0.06 5.09 -0.61
N PHE A 55 -1.13 4.62 -1.00
CA PHE A 55 -1.62 3.29 -0.69
C PHE A 55 -1.69 2.44 -1.95
N PHE A 56 -1.47 1.14 -1.77
CA PHE A 56 -1.70 0.14 -2.79
C PHE A 56 -2.13 -1.16 -2.13
N SER A 57 -2.64 -2.10 -2.91
CA SER A 57 -3.02 -3.41 -2.40
C SER A 57 -2.16 -4.49 -3.03
N ASP A 58 -1.76 -5.48 -2.23
CA ASP A 58 -1.18 -6.71 -2.78
C ASP A 58 -2.26 -7.54 -3.51
N PRO A 59 -1.89 -8.58 -4.27
CA PRO A 59 -2.85 -9.45 -4.94
C PRO A 59 -3.85 -10.17 -4.02
N ASP A 60 -3.53 -10.29 -2.72
CA ASP A 60 -4.39 -10.83 -1.66
C ASP A 60 -5.28 -9.74 -1.01
N GLY A 61 -5.20 -8.50 -1.52
CA GLY A 61 -5.93 -7.30 -1.14
C GLY A 61 -5.41 -6.62 0.14
N LEU A 62 -4.24 -7.01 0.64
CA LEU A 62 -3.64 -6.44 1.85
C LEU A 62 -3.27 -4.99 1.56
N PRO A 63 -3.84 -4.01 2.29
CA PRO A 63 -3.45 -2.63 2.14
C PRO A 63 -1.99 -2.46 2.59
N LEU A 64 -1.21 -1.88 1.69
CA LEU A 64 0.18 -1.51 1.88
C LEU A 64 0.30 0.01 1.71
N GLU A 65 1.12 0.63 2.54
CA GLU A 65 1.39 2.07 2.50
C GLU A 65 2.86 2.30 2.15
N LEU A 66 3.14 3.27 1.28
CA LEU A 66 4.48 3.80 1.06
C LEU A 66 4.53 5.20 1.65
N TYR A 67 5.52 5.48 2.48
CA TYR A 67 5.71 6.77 3.12
C TYR A 67 7.11 7.30 2.87
N GLN A 68 7.24 8.56 2.48
CA GLN A 68 8.54 9.14 2.15
C GLN A 68 9.36 9.46 3.42
N SER A 69 10.63 9.11 3.39
CA SER A 69 11.58 9.27 4.51
C SER A 69 12.13 10.69 4.60
#